data_AF-A0A557QX99-F1
#
_entry.id   AF-A0A557QX99-F1
#
_cell.length_a   1.000
_cell.length_b   1.000
_cell.length_c   1.000
_cell.angle_alpha   90.00
_cell.angle_beta   90.00
_cell.angle_gamma   90.00
#
_symmetry.space_group_name_H-M   'P 1'
#
loop_
_entity.id
_entity.type
_entity.pdbx_description
1 polymer ?
#
loop_
_entity_poly.entity_id
_entity_poly.type
_entity_poly.pdbx_seq_one_letter_code
_entity_poly.pdbx_strand_id
1 'polypeptide(L)'
;MTDPKIENEIQAKGLTAPRITPADIEANIASEHYFTAYGGAKYGCVIRDEPANSEALKLLTFCVLVLCNGFTVTGESACVSPENFDAALGRKIARQNAFAKIWPLMGYALRDRLASPLFAIDTASAGVSVVQESEAKLAAIVREFVEKQRVSCPEATCDDRVYEEAPGLVEALCNVVGYYRYPDDEEV
;
A
#
# COMPACT_ATOMS: atom_id res chain seq x y z
N MET A 1 -0.06 -21.47 -4.23
CA MET A 1 1.04 -21.60 -5.22
C MET A 1 0.42 -21.73 -6.58
N THR A 2 0.60 -20.77 -7.47
CA THR A 2 0.30 -20.98 -8.89
C THR A 2 1.50 -21.71 -9.49
N ASP A 3 1.30 -22.96 -9.87
CA ASP A 3 2.34 -23.80 -10.50
C ASP A 3 2.78 -23.14 -11.82
N PRO A 4 4.09 -22.97 -12.10
CA PRO A 4 4.59 -22.50 -13.40
C PRO A 4 3.95 -23.21 -14.61
N LYS A 5 3.54 -24.47 -14.44
CA LYS A 5 2.81 -25.23 -15.46
C LYS A 5 1.44 -24.62 -15.79
N ILE A 6 0.71 -24.12 -14.79
CA ILE A 6 -0.61 -23.51 -14.99
C ILE A 6 -0.48 -22.20 -15.77
N GLU A 7 0.53 -21.37 -15.47
CA GLU A 7 0.75 -20.11 -16.21
C GLU A 7 1.09 -20.38 -17.69
N ASN A 8 1.93 -21.38 -17.96
CA ASN A 8 2.23 -21.81 -19.33
C ASN A 8 0.98 -22.30 -20.07
N GLU A 9 0.07 -23.04 -19.39
CA GLU A 9 -1.20 -23.47 -19.98
C GLU A 9 -2.15 -22.30 -20.26
N ILE A 10 -2.20 -21.28 -19.39
CA ILE A 10 -3.02 -20.08 -19.58
C ILE A 10 -2.54 -19.32 -20.83
N GLN A 11 -1.22 -19.17 -20.96
CA GLN A 11 -0.62 -18.52 -22.13
C GLN A 11 -0.85 -19.33 -23.41
N ALA A 12 -0.68 -20.66 -23.37
CA ALA A 12 -0.96 -21.55 -24.49
C ALA A 12 -2.43 -21.48 -24.95
N LYS A 13 -3.37 -21.23 -24.03
CA LYS A 13 -4.80 -21.04 -24.33
C LYS A 13 -5.15 -19.64 -24.83
N GLY A 14 -4.18 -18.73 -24.96
CA GLY A 14 -4.41 -17.37 -25.47
C GLY A 14 -5.24 -16.49 -24.53
N LEU A 15 -5.27 -16.80 -23.23
CA LEU A 15 -6.01 -16.01 -22.25
C LEU A 15 -5.20 -14.74 -21.90
N THR A 16 -5.55 -13.61 -22.54
CA THR A 16 -4.84 -12.32 -22.44
C THR A 16 -5.46 -11.32 -21.46
N ALA A 17 -6.55 -11.70 -20.78
CA ALA A 17 -7.19 -10.81 -19.81
C ALA A 17 -6.22 -10.44 -18.66
N PRO A 18 -6.30 -9.19 -18.13
CA PRO A 18 -5.50 -8.76 -16.99
C PRO A 18 -5.67 -9.72 -15.79
N ARG A 19 -4.55 -10.11 -15.19
CA ARG A 19 -4.51 -11.03 -14.04
C ARG A 19 -3.38 -10.67 -13.11
N ILE A 20 -3.49 -11.12 -11.86
CA ILE A 20 -2.43 -11.03 -10.86
C ILE A 20 -1.53 -12.25 -10.99
N THR A 21 -0.22 -12.03 -11.09
CA THR A 21 0.80 -13.07 -11.09
C THR A 21 1.43 -13.20 -9.70
N PRO A 22 2.11 -14.32 -9.38
CA PRO A 22 2.89 -14.43 -8.16
C PRO A 22 3.96 -13.33 -8.04
N ALA A 23 4.56 -12.90 -9.14
CA ALA A 23 5.55 -11.83 -9.16
C ALA A 23 4.95 -10.48 -8.76
N ASP A 24 3.71 -10.19 -9.18
CA ASP A 24 3.01 -8.96 -8.78
C ASP A 24 2.74 -8.92 -7.28
N ILE A 25 2.42 -10.08 -6.68
CA ILE A 25 2.23 -10.19 -5.23
C ILE A 25 3.54 -9.94 -4.51
N GLU A 26 4.63 -10.57 -4.95
CA GLU A 26 5.96 -10.36 -4.37
C GLU A 26 6.39 -8.89 -4.47
N ALA A 27 6.18 -8.25 -5.62
CA ALA A 27 6.50 -6.84 -5.83
C ALA A 27 5.65 -5.88 -4.97
N ASN A 28 4.47 -6.32 -4.52
CA ASN A 28 3.59 -5.51 -3.67
C ASN A 28 3.90 -5.65 -2.17
N ILE A 29 4.82 -6.54 -1.77
CA ILE A 29 5.26 -6.67 -0.37
C ILE A 29 6.37 -5.64 -0.11
N ALA A 30 6.12 -4.70 0.79
CA ALA A 30 7.08 -3.68 1.19
C ALA A 30 8.02 -4.16 2.30
N SER A 31 7.52 -4.94 3.26
CA SER A 31 8.36 -5.53 4.32
C SER A 31 7.74 -6.79 4.93
N GLU A 32 8.60 -7.62 5.53
CA GLU A 32 8.22 -8.87 6.19
C GLU A 32 8.74 -8.89 7.62
N HIS A 33 7.87 -9.24 8.57
CA HIS A 33 8.20 -9.31 10.00
C HIS A 33 7.83 -10.68 10.55
N TYR A 34 8.70 -11.24 11.37
CA TYR A 34 8.53 -12.57 11.94
C TYR A 34 8.69 -12.55 13.45
N PHE A 35 7.77 -13.21 14.15
CA PHE A 35 7.86 -13.39 15.60
C PHE A 35 7.07 -14.63 16.02
N THR A 36 7.36 -15.15 17.21
CA THR A 36 6.53 -16.19 17.82
C THR A 36 5.46 -15.57 18.71
N ALA A 37 4.37 -16.28 18.97
CA ALA A 37 3.37 -15.85 19.94
C ALA A 37 4.00 -15.56 21.31
N TYR A 38 5.02 -16.34 21.69
CA TYR A 38 5.80 -16.11 22.91
C TYR A 38 6.54 -14.77 22.86
N GLY A 39 7.18 -14.44 21.74
CA GLY A 39 7.82 -13.13 21.55
C GLY A 39 6.82 -11.98 21.66
N GLY A 40 5.66 -12.10 21.01
CA GLY A 40 4.59 -11.10 21.09
C GLY A 40 4.04 -10.92 22.51
N ALA A 41 3.83 -12.03 23.25
CA ALA A 41 3.36 -11.99 24.63
C ALA A 41 4.42 -11.43 25.60
N LYS A 42 5.70 -11.77 25.42
CA LYS A 42 6.79 -11.35 26.30
C LYS A 42 7.05 -9.84 26.25
N TYR A 43 6.95 -9.24 25.06
CA TYR A 43 7.23 -7.82 24.84
C TYR A 43 5.97 -6.96 24.69
N GLY A 44 4.79 -7.57 24.76
CA GLY A 44 3.49 -6.88 24.69
C GLY A 44 2.83 -6.67 26.06
N CYS A 45 1.65 -6.04 26.05
CA CYS A 45 0.82 -5.89 27.25
C CYS A 45 -0.07 -7.13 27.41
N VAL A 46 0.25 -8.02 28.35
CA VAL A 46 -0.59 -9.19 28.67
C VAL A 46 -1.71 -8.77 29.63
N ILE A 47 -2.98 -8.95 29.22
CA ILE A 47 -4.16 -8.44 29.95
C ILE A 47 -4.62 -9.40 31.08
N ARG A 48 -4.29 -10.70 31.03
CA ARG A 48 -4.68 -11.69 32.05
C ARG A 48 -3.56 -12.71 32.26
N ASP A 49 -3.15 -12.87 33.53
CA ASP A 49 -2.19 -13.81 34.12
C ASP A 49 -0.83 -13.99 33.40
N GLU A 50 0.23 -14.25 34.17
CA GLU A 50 1.49 -14.76 33.60
C GLU A 50 1.15 -15.99 32.73
N PRO A 51 1.75 -16.16 31.55
CA PRO A 51 1.31 -17.14 30.57
C PRO A 51 1.47 -18.55 31.14
N ALA A 52 0.40 -19.05 31.76
CA ALA A 52 0.22 -20.46 32.04
C ALA A 52 0.32 -21.14 30.67
N ASN A 53 1.44 -21.83 30.44
CA ASN A 53 1.84 -22.49 29.20
C ASN A 53 2.66 -21.67 28.16
N SER A 54 3.69 -20.94 28.62
CA SER A 54 4.78 -20.34 27.81
C SER A 54 5.27 -21.19 26.63
N GLU A 55 5.36 -22.51 26.81
CA GLU A 55 5.95 -23.40 25.80
C GLU A 55 5.06 -23.55 24.55
N ALA A 56 3.74 -23.58 24.71
CA ALA A 56 2.82 -23.63 23.56
C ALA A 56 2.96 -22.39 22.67
N LEU A 57 3.22 -21.22 23.26
CA LEU A 57 3.39 -19.96 22.54
C LEU A 57 4.69 -19.91 21.71
N LYS A 58 5.69 -20.73 22.06
CA LYS A 58 6.94 -20.82 21.28
C LYS A 58 6.75 -21.59 19.97
N LEU A 59 5.74 -22.45 19.89
CA LEU A 59 5.45 -23.28 18.71
C LEU A 59 4.67 -22.56 17.61
N LEU A 60 4.11 -21.38 17.93
CA LEU A 60 3.32 -20.59 17.00
C LEU A 60 4.17 -19.46 16.42
N THR A 61 4.47 -19.55 15.12
CA THR A 61 5.20 -18.52 14.37
C THR A 61 4.23 -17.69 13.54
N PHE A 62 4.36 -16.37 13.63
CA PHE A 62 3.65 -15.40 12.80
C PHE A 62 4.59 -14.80 11.74
N CYS A 63 4.00 -14.50 10.59
CA CYS A 63 4.55 -13.67 9.53
C CYS A 63 3.58 -12.50 9.31
N VAL A 64 4.10 -11.27 9.31
CA VAL A 64 3.34 -10.07 9.00
C VAL A 64 3.97 -9.43 7.77
N LEU A 65 3.20 -9.37 6.70
CA LEU A 65 3.56 -8.72 5.45
C LEU A 65 2.92 -7.33 5.42
N VAL A 66 3.72 -6.29 5.26
CA VAL A 66 3.23 -4.94 5.00
C VAL A 66 3.25 -4.74 3.49
N LEU A 67 2.10 -4.41 2.91
CA LEU A 67 1.97 -4.14 1.47
C LEU A 67 2.36 -2.70 1.15
N CYS A 68 2.67 -2.40 -0.12
CA CYS A 68 3.08 -1.07 -0.56
C CYS A 68 2.05 0.05 -0.27
N ASN A 69 0.78 -0.30 -0.09
CA ASN A 69 -0.28 0.64 0.30
C ASN A 69 -0.45 0.80 1.83
N GLY A 70 0.43 0.21 2.63
CA GLY A 70 0.37 0.23 4.10
C GLY A 70 -0.58 -0.81 4.71
N PHE A 71 -1.32 -1.58 3.92
CA PHE A 71 -2.18 -2.65 4.44
C PHE A 71 -1.34 -3.83 4.95
N THR A 72 -1.73 -4.42 6.07
CA THR A 72 -1.02 -5.54 6.68
C THR A 72 -1.74 -6.87 6.47
N VAL A 73 -1.01 -7.89 6.03
CA VAL A 73 -1.52 -9.25 5.88
C VAL A 73 -0.72 -10.19 6.78
N THR A 74 -1.42 -11.00 7.57
CA THR A 74 -0.79 -11.91 8.52
C THR A 74 -0.89 -13.36 8.06
N GLY A 75 0.09 -14.17 8.42
CA GLY A 75 0.08 -15.61 8.24
C GLY A 75 0.69 -16.30 9.45
N GLU A 76 0.24 -17.51 9.71
CA GLU A 76 0.57 -18.25 10.92
C GLU A 76 1.02 -19.67 10.58
N SER A 77 1.96 -20.19 11.38
CA SER A 77 2.37 -21.59 11.37
C SER A 77 2.37 -22.10 12.81
N ALA A 78 1.47 -23.03 13.08
CA ALA A 78 1.33 -23.68 14.38
C ALA A 78 1.94 -25.08 14.31
N CYS A 79 3.05 -25.32 15.02
CA CYS A 79 3.59 -26.67 15.16
C CYS A 79 2.85 -27.42 16.29
N VAL A 80 2.50 -28.69 16.02
CA VAL A 80 1.69 -29.51 16.95
C VAL A 80 2.52 -30.06 18.10
N SER A 81 3.83 -30.32 17.90
CA SER A 81 4.71 -30.86 18.94
C SER A 81 6.04 -30.11 19.00
N PRO A 82 6.59 -29.83 20.20
CA PRO A 82 7.89 -29.19 20.36
C PRO A 82 9.05 -29.92 19.69
N GLU A 83 9.01 -31.25 19.66
CA GLU A 83 10.05 -32.10 19.07
C GLU A 83 10.16 -31.90 17.56
N ASN A 84 9.06 -31.51 16.91
CA ASN A 84 8.98 -31.24 15.48
C ASN A 84 9.06 -29.73 15.16
N PHE A 85 9.40 -28.89 16.14
CA PHE A 85 9.51 -27.46 15.92
C PHE A 85 10.79 -27.11 15.15
N ASP A 86 10.61 -26.55 13.95
CA ASP A 86 11.66 -25.93 13.15
C ASP A 86 11.27 -24.47 12.86
N ALA A 87 12.03 -23.53 13.40
CA ALA A 87 11.76 -22.11 13.25
C ALA A 87 11.90 -21.62 11.80
N ALA A 88 12.81 -22.19 11.01
CA ALA A 88 12.97 -21.81 9.60
C ALA A 88 11.80 -22.32 8.76
N LEU A 89 11.37 -23.57 9.01
CA LEU A 89 10.19 -24.14 8.37
C LEU A 89 8.91 -23.39 8.76
N GLY A 90 8.76 -23.06 10.04
CA GLY A 90 7.63 -22.28 10.55
C GLY A 90 7.52 -20.91 9.88
N ARG A 91 8.63 -20.18 9.73
CA ARG A 91 8.66 -18.90 8.99
C ARG A 91 8.22 -19.08 7.53
N LYS A 92 8.72 -20.12 6.85
CA LYS A 92 8.39 -20.40 5.45
C LYS A 92 6.89 -20.67 5.28
N ILE A 93 6.30 -21.49 6.14
CA ILE A 93 4.87 -21.81 6.11
C ILE A 93 4.03 -20.58 6.45
N ALA A 94 4.39 -19.84 7.50
CA ALA A 94 3.69 -18.62 7.89
C ALA A 94 3.69 -17.58 6.74
N ARG A 95 4.83 -17.39 6.06
CA ARG A 95 4.92 -16.52 4.89
C ARG A 95 4.04 -16.99 3.74
N GLN A 96 4.05 -18.30 3.43
CA GLN A 96 3.19 -18.86 2.38
C GLN A 96 1.71 -18.67 2.68
N ASN A 97 1.31 -18.80 3.94
CA ASN A 97 -0.06 -18.57 4.39
C ASN A 97 -0.45 -17.08 4.26
N ALA A 98 0.44 -16.15 4.62
CA ALA A 98 0.23 -14.72 4.42
C ALA A 98 0.12 -14.39 2.92
N PHE A 99 1.04 -14.91 2.10
CA PHE A 99 1.06 -14.74 0.65
C PHE A 99 -0.25 -15.21 -0.02
N ALA A 100 -0.76 -16.37 0.39
CA ALA A 100 -2.02 -16.91 -0.12
C ALA A 100 -3.22 -15.97 0.15
N LYS A 101 -3.20 -15.25 1.28
CA LYS A 101 -4.25 -14.26 1.62
C LYS A 101 -4.15 -12.98 0.79
N ILE A 102 -2.99 -12.62 0.25
CA ILE A 102 -2.84 -11.45 -0.63
C ILE A 102 -3.54 -11.66 -1.98
N TRP A 103 -3.57 -12.89 -2.48
CA TRP A 103 -4.18 -13.24 -3.77
C TRP A 103 -5.61 -12.72 -3.96
N PRO A 104 -6.59 -13.06 -3.07
CA PRO A 104 -7.94 -12.53 -3.19
C PRO A 104 -8.02 -11.01 -3.03
N LEU A 105 -7.13 -10.39 -2.22
CA LEU A 105 -7.11 -8.93 -2.02
C LEU A 105 -6.68 -8.19 -3.29
N MET A 106 -5.59 -8.64 -3.92
CA MET A 106 -5.13 -8.07 -5.19
C MET A 106 -6.08 -8.39 -6.33
N GLY A 107 -6.73 -9.56 -6.33
CA GLY A 107 -7.78 -9.90 -7.28
C GLY A 107 -8.99 -8.95 -7.17
N TYR A 108 -9.42 -8.64 -5.95
CA TYR A 108 -10.48 -7.66 -5.70
C TYR A 108 -10.07 -6.26 -6.17
N ALA A 109 -8.87 -5.79 -5.78
CA ALA A 109 -8.36 -4.48 -6.21
C ALA A 109 -8.23 -4.36 -7.74
N LEU A 110 -7.83 -5.44 -8.43
CA LEU A 110 -7.81 -5.48 -9.89
C LEU A 110 -9.22 -5.39 -10.46
N ARG A 111 -10.19 -6.12 -9.89
CA ARG A 111 -11.59 -6.04 -10.33
C ARG A 111 -12.17 -4.65 -10.15
N ASP A 112 -11.89 -3.98 -9.04
CA ASP A 112 -12.33 -2.61 -8.79
C ASP A 112 -11.77 -1.65 -9.85
N ARG A 113 -10.48 -1.77 -10.19
CA ARG A 113 -9.86 -0.97 -11.27
C ARG A 113 -10.52 -1.23 -12.62
N LEU A 114 -10.80 -2.48 -12.96
CA LEU A 114 -11.45 -2.85 -14.22
C LEU A 114 -12.93 -2.43 -14.28
N ALA A 115 -13.61 -2.36 -13.13
CA ALA A 115 -15.00 -1.91 -13.05
C ALA A 115 -15.12 -0.38 -13.03
N SER A 116 -14.05 0.33 -12.67
CA SER A 116 -14.03 1.79 -12.61
C SER A 116 -14.08 2.42 -14.01
N PRO A 117 -15.02 3.35 -14.28
CA PRO A 117 -15.15 4.01 -15.58
C PRO A 117 -13.94 4.89 -15.94
N LEU A 118 -13.12 5.27 -14.96
CA LEU A 118 -11.87 6.02 -15.20
C LEU A 118 -10.81 5.19 -15.94
N PHE A 119 -10.88 3.86 -15.89
CA PHE A 119 -9.94 2.99 -16.59
C PHE A 119 -10.26 2.85 -18.10
N ALA A 120 -11.48 3.21 -18.52
CA ALA A 120 -11.87 3.18 -19.92
C ALA A 120 -11.20 4.28 -20.76
N ILE A 121 -10.58 5.27 -20.13
CA ILE A 121 -9.96 6.42 -20.80
C ILE A 121 -8.53 6.10 -21.29
N ASP A 122 -7.87 5.09 -20.69
CA ASP A 122 -6.42 4.84 -20.93
C ASP A 122 -6.10 3.75 -21.97
N THR A 123 -7.09 2.99 -22.46
CA THR A 123 -6.82 1.88 -23.41
C THR A 123 -7.02 2.23 -24.88
N ALA A 124 -7.32 3.49 -25.20
CA ALA A 124 -7.40 3.99 -26.58
C ALA A 124 -6.29 5.01 -26.87
N SER A 125 -5.09 4.50 -27.17
CA SER A 125 -4.14 5.08 -28.15
C SER A 125 -3.75 6.59 -28.10
N ALA A 126 -3.67 7.26 -26.94
CA ALA A 126 -3.18 8.67 -26.90
C ALA A 126 -2.37 9.05 -25.63
N GLY A 127 -1.61 8.11 -25.07
CA GLY A 127 -1.03 8.19 -23.71
C GLY A 127 0.18 9.10 -23.46
N VAL A 128 0.44 10.13 -24.26
CA VAL A 128 1.47 11.15 -23.92
C VAL A 128 0.88 12.56 -23.91
N SER A 129 -0.05 12.87 -24.82
CA SER A 129 -0.68 14.20 -24.88
C SER A 129 -1.79 14.38 -23.84
N VAL A 130 -2.51 13.33 -23.46
CA VAL A 130 -3.64 13.42 -22.51
C VAL A 130 -3.17 13.58 -21.06
N VAL A 131 -2.02 13.00 -20.71
CA VAL A 131 -1.42 13.16 -19.36
C VAL A 131 -0.96 14.60 -19.14
N GLN A 132 -0.38 15.25 -20.16
CA GLN A 132 -0.03 16.67 -20.09
C GLN A 132 -1.27 17.57 -20.00
N GLU A 133 -2.35 17.24 -20.72
CA GLU A 133 -3.60 18.00 -20.68
C GLU A 133 -4.36 17.82 -19.35
N SER A 134 -4.27 16.64 -18.72
CA SER A 134 -4.91 16.36 -17.44
C SER A 134 -4.14 16.95 -16.27
N GLU A 135 -2.80 16.91 -16.28
CA GLU A 135 -1.95 17.62 -15.31
C GLU A 135 -2.14 19.14 -15.42
N ALA A 136 -2.23 19.70 -16.63
CA ALA A 136 -2.52 21.12 -16.82
C ALA A 136 -3.91 21.53 -16.32
N LYS A 137 -4.93 20.67 -16.51
CA LYS A 137 -6.29 20.89 -15.96
C LYS A 137 -6.32 20.75 -14.45
N LEU A 138 -5.62 19.76 -13.88
CA LEU A 138 -5.52 19.60 -12.43
C LEU A 138 -4.79 20.81 -11.82
N ALA A 139 -3.69 21.24 -12.43
CA ALA A 139 -2.96 22.44 -12.03
C ALA A 139 -3.83 23.70 -12.13
N ALA A 140 -4.67 23.83 -13.16
CA ALA A 140 -5.61 24.96 -13.29
C ALA A 140 -6.69 24.95 -12.21
N ILE A 141 -7.30 23.80 -11.92
CA ILE A 141 -8.31 23.64 -10.85
C ILE A 141 -7.68 23.93 -9.49
N VAL A 142 -6.47 23.44 -9.25
CA VAL A 142 -5.76 23.69 -7.99
C VAL A 142 -5.37 25.17 -7.88
N ARG A 143 -4.90 25.82 -8.96
CA ARG A 143 -4.65 27.27 -8.97
C ARG A 143 -5.90 28.08 -8.67
N GLU A 144 -7.03 27.75 -9.31
CA GLU A 144 -8.31 28.41 -9.04
C GLU A 144 -8.75 28.23 -7.58
N PHE A 145 -8.52 27.04 -7.00
CA PHE A 145 -8.79 26.77 -5.60
C PHE A 145 -7.88 27.58 -4.67
N VAL A 146 -6.57 27.63 -4.96
CA VAL A 146 -5.58 28.42 -4.22
C VAL A 146 -5.92 29.91 -4.27
N GLU A 147 -6.28 30.45 -5.43
CA GLU A 147 -6.70 31.85 -5.62
C GLU A 147 -8.01 32.17 -4.90
N LYS A 148 -9.03 31.30 -5.00
CA LYS A 148 -10.32 31.49 -4.32
C LYS A 148 -10.22 31.42 -2.80
N GLN A 149 -9.36 30.54 -2.28
CA GLN A 149 -9.23 30.31 -0.84
C GLN A 149 -8.07 31.10 -0.21
N ARG A 150 -7.36 31.94 -0.99
CA ARG A 150 -6.17 32.70 -0.55
C ARG A 150 -5.17 31.81 0.21
N VAL A 151 -4.90 30.61 -0.31
CA VAL A 151 -3.95 29.69 0.32
C VAL A 151 -2.54 30.17 0.01
N SER A 152 -1.91 30.86 0.96
CA SER A 152 -0.57 31.38 0.76
C SER A 152 0.53 30.38 1.13
N CYS A 153 1.65 30.46 0.40
CA CYS A 153 2.86 29.69 0.60
C CYS A 153 3.64 30.13 1.86
N PRO A 154 4.57 29.31 2.39
CA PRO A 154 5.11 29.44 3.74
C PRO A 154 6.05 30.63 3.98
N GLU A 155 6.23 31.54 3.01
CA GLU A 155 6.92 32.82 3.22
C GLU A 155 5.95 33.99 3.46
N ALA A 156 4.63 33.76 3.39
CA ALA A 156 3.65 34.77 3.72
C ALA A 156 3.50 34.93 5.23
N THR A 157 3.77 36.15 5.67
CA THR A 157 3.57 36.65 7.02
C THR A 157 2.13 36.43 7.49
N CYS A 158 1.96 35.41 8.33
CA CYS A 158 1.13 35.36 9.54
C CYS A 158 -0.37 35.74 9.53
N ASP A 159 -1.07 35.88 8.40
CA ASP A 159 -2.50 36.25 8.42
C ASP A 159 -3.47 35.37 7.58
N ASP A 160 -3.05 34.20 7.08
CA ASP A 160 -3.94 33.33 6.27
C ASP A 160 -4.47 32.10 7.04
N ARG A 161 -5.80 32.09 7.25
CA ARG A 161 -6.56 31.08 8.03
C ARG A 161 -6.37 29.63 7.57
N VAL A 162 -6.05 29.39 6.30
CA VAL A 162 -6.01 28.04 5.74
C VAL A 162 -4.75 27.27 6.19
N TYR A 163 -3.62 27.96 6.38
CA TYR A 163 -2.40 27.33 6.87
C TYR A 163 -2.53 26.89 8.33
N GLU A 164 -3.25 27.68 9.14
CA GLU A 164 -3.53 27.35 10.55
C GLU A 164 -4.48 26.16 10.70
N GLU A 165 -5.47 26.01 9.80
CA GLU A 165 -6.47 24.94 9.90
C GLU A 165 -6.01 23.61 9.28
N ALA A 166 -5.18 23.62 8.24
CA ALA A 166 -4.83 22.41 7.49
C ALA A 166 -3.42 22.42 6.85
N PRO A 167 -2.33 22.43 7.66
CA PRO A 167 -0.96 22.56 7.15
C PRO A 167 -0.53 21.40 6.22
N GLY A 168 -0.99 20.18 6.47
CA GLY A 168 -0.68 19.01 5.63
C GLY A 168 -1.33 19.06 4.24
N LEU A 169 -2.46 19.76 4.09
CA LEU A 169 -3.09 19.98 2.79
C LEU A 169 -2.24 20.94 1.95
N VAL A 170 -1.71 22.01 2.57
CA VAL A 170 -0.86 23.00 1.91
C VAL A 170 0.44 22.35 1.40
N GLU A 171 1.07 21.51 2.21
CA GLU A 171 2.28 20.78 1.82
C GLU A 171 2.02 19.81 0.65
N ALA A 172 0.91 19.07 0.70
CA ALA A 172 0.50 18.19 -0.40
C ALA A 172 0.24 18.95 -1.70
N LEU A 173 -0.40 20.13 -1.63
CA LEU A 173 -0.64 20.98 -2.79
C LEU A 173 0.66 21.58 -3.36
N CYS A 174 1.59 22.02 -2.50
CA CYS A 174 2.89 22.54 -2.93
C CYS A 174 3.71 21.48 -3.69
N ASN A 175 3.65 20.22 -3.27
CA ASN A 175 4.32 19.10 -3.93
C ASN A 175 3.73 18.77 -5.32
N VAL A 176 2.46 19.12 -5.57
CA VAL A 176 1.78 18.84 -6.83
C VAL A 176 1.94 19.99 -7.83
N VAL A 177 1.86 21.25 -7.39
CA VAL A 177 1.75 22.42 -8.29
C VAL A 177 3.04 23.26 -8.34
N GLY A 178 3.99 23.01 -7.44
CA GLY A 178 5.12 23.90 -7.19
C GLY A 178 4.70 25.16 -6.42
N TYR A 179 5.67 25.84 -5.81
CA TYR A 179 5.42 27.08 -5.06
C TYR A 179 4.79 28.15 -5.98
N TYR A 180 3.58 28.59 -5.65
CA TYR A 180 2.90 29.66 -6.38
C TYR A 180 3.40 31.01 -5.85
N ARG A 181 4.10 31.78 -6.71
CA ARG A 181 4.52 33.15 -6.40
C ARG A 181 3.53 34.10 -7.07
N TYR A 182 2.99 35.08 -6.33
CA TYR A 182 2.11 36.08 -6.91
C TYR A 182 2.85 36.87 -8.00
N PRO A 183 2.21 37.24 -9.12
CA PRO A 183 2.85 38.00 -10.20
C PRO A 183 3.26 39.45 -9.86
N ASP A 184 3.18 39.90 -8.60
CA ASP A 184 3.31 41.32 -8.24
C ASP A 184 4.63 41.68 -7.51
N ASP A 185 5.63 40.81 -7.50
CA ASP A 185 6.98 41.12 -6.96
C ASP A 185 7.99 41.55 -8.05
N GLU A 186 7.53 42.19 -9.13
CA GLU A 186 8.38 43.10 -9.91
C GLU A 186 8.00 44.54 -9.55
N GLU A 187 8.99 45.30 -9.05
CA GLU A 187 8.94 46.67 -8.52
C GLU A 187 8.66 46.81 -7.01
N VAL A 188 9.70 46.66 -6.18
CA VAL A 188 10.33 47.74 -5.36
C VAL A 188 11.80 47.41 -5.13
#